data_AF-A0A934RE18-F1
#
_entry.id   AF-A0A934RE18-F1
#
_cell.length_a   1.000
_cell.length_b   1.000
_cell.length_c   1.000
_cell.angle_alpha   90.00
_cell.angle_beta   90.00
_cell.angle_gamma   90.00
#
_symmetry.space_group_name_H-M   'P 1'
#
loop_
_entity.id
_entity.type
_entity.pdbx_description
1 polymer ?
#
loop_
_entity_poly.entity_id
_entity_poly.type
_entity_poly.pdbx_seq_one_letter_code
_entity_poly.pdbx_strand_id
1 'polypeptide(L)'
;MHFLALIAGLSLVGATFAEDEPKTHLGVFSNEAEEFTIVTMMIHEGGLAYFHAAVSGQIGEWEFDETSSTLSMKFLNPSTVEDQTLNLKFDQRTRSYDLIKPGKEVADDPPYELHFISDEIPDRMIEAFKAYPAQIKKIRAQMATEREFERRREEQLKRERPEYERIVAKIKAEPRAALAKEFHRKELTELGQYPADVRAFRDTLADHDVPFPEDIAIDLIEAVPDDHYSLLALLFQRPELTSKTLNRFYPKALECAHQYYGVLAIIAEHPNAPIELLEDLAARRDIPVGATNPAQNRLEKIEREKSNQ
;
A
#
# COMPACT_ATOMS: atom_id res chain seq x y z
N MET A 1 26.04 10.56 16.35
CA MET A 1 27.40 10.12 15.97
C MET A 1 27.81 10.95 14.77
N HIS A 2 28.83 11.81 14.96
CA HIS A 2 29.56 12.63 13.98
C HIS A 2 28.74 13.59 13.09
N PHE A 3 28.42 14.76 13.65
CA PHE A 3 28.27 16.03 12.92
C PHE A 3 29.51 16.87 13.26
N LEU A 4 30.35 17.19 12.28
CA LEU A 4 31.46 18.13 12.43
C LEU A 4 31.87 18.71 11.07
N ALA A 5 31.79 20.04 11.00
CA ALA A 5 32.59 21.02 10.28
C ALA A 5 33.45 20.61 9.07
N LEU A 6 33.42 21.43 8.01
CA LEU A 6 34.64 22.02 7.45
C LEU A 6 34.38 23.32 6.67
N ILE A 7 35.24 24.31 6.90
CA ILE A 7 35.34 25.63 6.26
C ILE A 7 36.58 25.64 5.33
N ALA A 8 36.48 26.42 4.24
CA ALA A 8 37.51 27.13 3.46
C ALA A 8 38.37 26.42 2.38
N GLY A 9 38.41 27.06 1.19
CA GLY A 9 39.50 27.00 0.22
C GLY A 9 39.18 27.60 -1.17
N LEU A 10 39.54 28.89 -1.39
CA LEU A 10 40.08 29.60 -2.59
C LEU A 10 40.00 28.91 -3.99
N SER A 11 39.77 29.51 -5.18
CA SER A 11 39.74 30.89 -5.72
C SER A 11 39.28 30.90 -7.20
N LEU A 12 38.68 32.03 -7.61
CA LEU A 12 38.57 32.67 -8.95
C LEU A 12 39.03 31.94 -10.24
N VAL A 13 38.11 31.86 -11.22
CA VAL A 13 38.16 32.37 -12.62
C VAL A 13 36.67 32.42 -13.07
N GLY A 14 36.01 33.51 -13.48
CA GLY A 14 36.36 34.51 -14.47
C GLY A 14 35.56 34.27 -15.76
N ALA A 15 34.27 34.67 -15.83
CA ALA A 15 33.53 34.81 -17.08
C ALA A 15 32.40 35.83 -16.90
N THR A 16 32.57 36.98 -17.57
CA THR A 16 31.63 38.09 -17.67
C THR A 16 30.37 37.69 -18.45
N PHE A 17 29.22 37.67 -17.78
CA PHE A 17 27.91 37.73 -18.40
C PHE A 17 27.17 38.95 -17.85
N ALA A 18 26.37 39.58 -18.70
CA ALA A 18 25.64 40.82 -18.45
C ALA A 18 24.99 40.83 -17.05
N GLU A 19 25.13 41.94 -16.33
CA GLU A 19 24.44 42.20 -15.07
C GLU A 19 22.92 42.30 -15.33
N ASP A 20 22.27 41.14 -15.45
CA ASP A 20 20.87 41.00 -15.04
C ASP A 20 20.84 41.29 -13.54
N GLU A 21 19.90 42.14 -13.10
CA GLU A 21 19.67 42.34 -11.67
C GLU A 21 19.57 40.97 -10.98
N PRO A 22 20.24 40.76 -9.84
CA PRO A 22 20.21 39.48 -9.16
C PRO A 22 18.76 39.09 -8.91
N LYS A 23 18.33 37.94 -9.45
CA LYS A 23 16.97 37.42 -9.25
C LYS A 23 16.79 37.07 -7.79
N THR A 24 16.34 38.05 -7.01
CA THR A 24 16.25 37.99 -5.54
C THR A 24 15.36 36.86 -5.03
N HIS A 25 14.46 36.36 -5.89
CA HIS A 25 13.52 35.28 -5.61
C HIS A 25 14.12 33.86 -5.78
N LEU A 26 15.39 33.74 -6.21
CA LEU A 26 16.08 32.45 -6.32
C LEU A 26 16.89 32.12 -5.04
N GLY A 27 17.21 30.84 -4.89
CA GLY A 27 18.07 30.33 -3.82
C GLY A 27 17.39 29.34 -2.88
N VAL A 28 17.95 29.21 -1.69
CA VAL A 28 17.49 28.33 -0.60
C VAL A 28 16.80 29.17 0.45
N PHE A 29 15.60 28.77 0.82
CA PHE A 29 14.76 29.42 1.82
C PHE A 29 14.33 28.40 2.88
N SER A 30 14.30 28.80 4.14
CA SER A 30 13.86 27.93 5.24
C SER A 30 13.22 28.72 6.36
N ASN A 31 12.33 28.08 7.13
CA ASN A 31 11.87 28.61 8.41
C ASN A 31 12.88 28.37 9.55
N GLU A 32 14.03 27.76 9.26
CA GLU A 32 15.13 27.46 10.21
C GLU A 32 14.70 26.64 11.44
N ALA A 33 13.52 26.03 11.39
CA ALA A 33 13.02 25.20 12.47
C ALA A 33 13.75 23.86 12.49
N GLU A 34 13.75 23.21 13.65
CA GLU A 34 14.40 21.91 13.85
C GLU A 34 13.40 20.75 13.74
N GLU A 35 13.92 19.52 13.63
CA GLU A 35 13.13 18.28 13.63
C GLU A 35 12.05 18.23 12.52
N PHE A 36 10.80 17.88 12.89
CA PHE A 36 9.69 17.66 11.95
C PHE A 36 8.97 18.95 11.54
N THR A 37 9.35 20.11 12.08
CA THR A 37 8.73 21.40 11.74
C THR A 37 9.55 22.17 10.71
N ILE A 38 10.71 21.65 10.29
CA ILE A 38 11.50 22.25 9.24
C ILE A 38 10.72 22.29 7.91
N VAL A 39 10.74 23.46 7.29
CA VAL A 39 10.27 23.69 5.93
C VAL A 39 11.41 24.29 5.15
N THR A 40 11.66 23.77 3.95
CA THR A 40 12.72 24.24 3.06
C THR A 40 12.18 24.36 1.64
N MET A 41 12.52 25.45 0.97
CA MET A 41 12.26 25.66 -0.44
C MET A 41 13.56 26.00 -1.17
N MET A 42 13.80 25.37 -2.32
CA MET A 42 14.97 25.62 -3.15
C MET A 42 14.49 25.97 -4.55
N ILE A 43 14.78 27.17 -5.04
CA ILE A 43 14.27 27.69 -6.32
C ILE A 43 15.45 27.85 -7.27
N HIS A 44 15.53 26.97 -8.26
CA HIS A 44 16.61 26.93 -9.23
C HIS A 44 16.23 27.71 -10.50
N GLU A 45 17.20 28.43 -11.07
CA GLU A 45 17.01 29.28 -12.27
C GLU A 45 16.49 28.50 -13.50
N GLY A 46 16.74 27.20 -13.56
CA GLY A 46 16.28 26.30 -14.61
C GLY A 46 14.78 25.98 -14.61
N GLY A 47 13.96 26.74 -13.87
CA GLY A 47 12.50 26.60 -13.80
C GLY A 47 12.00 25.46 -12.92
N LEU A 48 12.87 24.86 -12.09
CA LEU A 48 12.53 23.80 -11.16
C LEU A 48 12.76 24.24 -9.71
N ALA A 49 11.87 23.79 -8.83
CA ALA A 49 11.94 24.07 -7.41
C ALA A 49 11.76 22.78 -6.62
N TYR A 50 12.30 22.76 -5.41
CA TYR A 50 12.06 21.72 -4.42
C TYR A 50 11.38 22.34 -3.21
N PHE A 51 10.29 21.74 -2.76
CA PHE A 51 9.61 22.11 -1.51
C PHE A 51 9.58 20.90 -0.58
N HIS A 52 10.02 21.09 0.66
CA HIS A 52 10.03 20.08 1.71
C HIS A 52 9.31 20.62 2.93
N ALA A 53 8.32 19.87 3.40
CA ALA A 53 7.72 20.06 4.72
C ALA A 53 7.64 18.71 5.47
N ALA A 54 8.00 18.72 6.76
CA ALA A 54 7.99 17.54 7.63
C ALA A 54 8.79 16.35 7.06
N VAL A 55 8.10 15.29 6.62
CA VAL A 55 8.73 14.03 6.14
C VAL A 55 8.68 13.86 4.62
N SER A 56 8.25 14.87 3.87
CA SER A 56 8.05 14.75 2.42
C SER A 56 8.58 15.96 1.64
N GLY A 57 9.23 15.66 0.52
CA GLY A 57 9.76 16.63 -0.42
C GLY A 57 9.18 16.42 -1.82
N GLN A 58 8.90 17.51 -2.52
CA GLN A 58 8.37 17.51 -3.87
C GLN A 58 9.23 18.39 -4.76
N ILE A 59 9.55 17.90 -5.96
CA ILE A 59 10.13 18.72 -7.03
C ILE A 59 8.98 19.17 -7.93
N GLY A 60 9.04 20.38 -8.44
CA GLY A 60 8.01 20.94 -9.32
C GLY A 60 8.57 21.99 -10.26
N GLU A 61 7.80 22.29 -11.29
CA GLU A 61 8.03 23.45 -12.15
C GLU A 61 7.54 24.70 -11.43
N TRP A 62 8.26 25.81 -11.53
CA TRP A 62 7.81 27.06 -10.93
C TRP A 62 7.75 28.21 -11.93
N GLU A 63 6.84 29.13 -11.67
CA GLU A 63 6.67 30.41 -12.37
C GLU A 63 6.59 31.53 -11.34
N PHE A 64 7.19 32.68 -11.62
CA PHE A 64 7.11 33.86 -10.77
C PHE A 64 6.40 34.99 -11.51
N ASP A 65 5.35 35.53 -10.91
CA ASP A 65 4.66 36.72 -11.39
C ASP A 65 5.20 37.95 -10.67
N GLU A 66 6.00 38.74 -11.37
CA GLU A 66 6.58 40.00 -10.87
C GLU A 66 5.51 41.00 -10.41
N THR A 67 4.34 41.03 -11.04
CA THR A 67 3.28 42.02 -10.75
C THR A 67 2.65 41.75 -9.39
N SER A 68 2.37 40.49 -9.08
CA SER A 68 1.81 40.08 -7.80
C SER A 68 2.86 39.64 -6.77
N SER A 69 4.13 39.58 -7.17
CA SER A 69 5.23 39.00 -6.41
C SER A 69 4.88 37.60 -5.90
N THR A 70 4.28 36.76 -6.76
CA THR A 70 3.82 35.42 -6.39
C THR A 70 4.61 34.35 -7.14
N LEU A 71 5.15 33.38 -6.42
CA LEU A 71 5.70 32.15 -6.98
C LEU A 71 4.62 31.06 -6.97
N SER A 72 4.41 30.42 -8.12
CA SER A 72 3.53 29.26 -8.28
C SER A 72 4.38 28.05 -8.62
N MET A 73 4.41 27.03 -7.76
CA MET A 73 5.09 25.77 -7.99
C MET A 73 4.08 24.66 -8.29
N LYS A 74 4.16 24.07 -9.49
CA LYS A 74 3.36 22.93 -9.95
C LYS A 74 4.14 21.63 -9.78
N PHE A 75 3.60 20.67 -9.06
CA PHE A 75 4.21 19.36 -8.87
C PHE A 75 3.17 18.24 -8.93
N LEU A 76 3.60 17.04 -9.29
CA LEU A 76 2.72 15.87 -9.34
C LEU A 76 2.45 15.36 -7.93
N ASN A 77 1.18 15.28 -7.52
CA ASN A 77 0.84 14.54 -6.31
C ASN A 77 0.73 13.04 -6.65
N PRO A 78 1.60 12.17 -6.09
CA PRO A 78 1.56 10.74 -6.40
C PRO A 78 0.31 10.04 -5.86
N SER A 79 -0.41 10.61 -4.89
CA SER A 79 -1.62 10.00 -4.32
C SER A 79 -2.87 10.26 -5.16
N THR A 80 -2.96 11.42 -5.83
CA THR A 80 -4.14 11.78 -6.66
C THR A 80 -3.85 11.73 -8.16
N VAL A 81 -2.58 11.72 -8.55
CA VAL A 81 -2.09 11.82 -9.94
C VAL A 81 -2.54 13.12 -10.62
N GLU A 82 -2.86 14.12 -9.81
CA GLU A 82 -3.18 15.45 -10.30
C GLU A 82 -2.00 16.37 -10.00
N ASP A 83 -1.79 17.32 -10.91
CA ASP A 83 -0.85 18.39 -10.65
C ASP A 83 -1.43 19.27 -9.55
N GLN A 84 -0.66 19.46 -8.48
CA GLN A 84 -0.96 20.39 -7.42
C GLN A 84 -0.15 21.66 -7.61
N THR A 85 -0.73 22.80 -7.23
CA THR A 85 -0.05 24.09 -7.26
C THR A 85 0.11 24.61 -5.84
N LEU A 86 1.34 24.90 -5.46
CA LEU A 86 1.68 25.64 -4.25
C LEU A 86 1.97 27.10 -4.64
N ASN A 87 1.27 28.04 -4.01
CA ASN A 87 1.50 29.46 -4.24
C ASN A 87 2.15 30.10 -3.01
N LEU A 88 3.18 30.91 -3.24
CA LEU A 88 3.89 31.65 -2.20
C LEU A 88 4.02 33.11 -2.60
N LYS A 89 3.86 34.01 -1.64
CA LYS A 89 4.09 35.44 -1.84
C LYS A 89 5.51 35.79 -1.44
N PHE A 90 6.21 36.53 -2.29
CA PHE A 90 7.58 36.97 -2.06
C PHE A 90 7.59 38.40 -1.51
N ASP A 91 8.33 38.62 -0.43
CA ASP A 91 8.67 39.97 0.05
C ASP A 91 10.12 40.30 -0.35
N GLN A 92 10.27 41.25 -1.27
CA GLN A 92 11.56 41.72 -1.76
C GLN A 92 12.40 42.41 -0.68
N ARG A 93 11.79 43.00 0.36
CA ARG A 93 12.50 43.76 1.39
C ARG A 93 13.23 42.85 2.37
N THR A 94 12.58 41.77 2.75
CA THR A 94 13.09 40.77 3.69
C THR A 94 13.70 39.57 2.98
N ARG A 95 13.49 39.46 1.66
CA ARG A 95 13.87 38.31 0.83
C ARG A 95 13.30 37.02 1.43
N SER A 96 12.00 37.02 1.72
CA SER A 96 11.29 35.89 2.31
C SER A 96 10.04 35.50 1.52
N TYR A 97 9.59 34.27 1.76
CA TYR A 97 8.36 33.73 1.17
C TYR A 97 7.32 33.40 2.24
N ASP A 98 6.08 33.82 1.98
CA ASP A 98 4.91 33.43 2.78
C ASP A 98 4.04 32.45 2.00
N LEU A 99 3.69 31.31 2.61
CA LEU A 99 2.77 30.36 2.00
C LEU A 99 1.35 30.94 1.93
N ILE A 100 0.76 30.93 0.73
CA ILE A 100 -0.63 31.34 0.52
C ILE A 100 -1.53 30.12 0.79
N LYS A 101 -2.18 30.06 1.95
CA LYS A 101 -3.16 29.00 2.26
C LYS A 101 -4.43 29.16 1.41
N PRO A 102 -4.95 28.09 0.77
CA PRO A 102 -6.23 28.16 0.07
C PRO A 102 -7.38 28.48 1.04
N GLY A 103 -8.13 29.55 0.77
CA GLY A 103 -9.44 29.80 1.40
C GLY A 103 -9.45 30.24 2.87
N LYS A 104 -8.35 30.75 3.44
CA LYS A 104 -8.35 31.35 4.79
C LYS A 104 -7.65 32.71 4.82
N GLU A 105 -8.34 33.72 5.36
CA GLU A 105 -7.67 34.85 6.00
C GLU A 105 -6.92 34.33 7.23
N VAL A 106 -5.69 34.81 7.38
CA VAL A 106 -4.67 34.34 8.33
C VAL A 106 -5.22 34.31 9.75
N ALA A 107 -5.33 33.11 10.34
CA ALA A 107 -5.62 32.92 11.76
C ALA A 107 -4.41 32.29 12.44
N ASP A 108 -3.76 33.07 13.31
CA ASP A 108 -2.95 32.78 14.52
C ASP A 108 -1.98 31.57 14.60
N ASP A 109 -1.74 30.82 13.54
CA ASP A 109 -0.55 29.95 13.47
C ASP A 109 0.66 30.78 13.03
N PRO A 110 1.86 30.58 13.62
CA PRO A 110 3.05 31.31 13.22
C PRO A 110 3.24 31.17 11.70
N PRO A 111 3.59 32.27 11.00
CA PRO A 111 3.73 32.23 9.56
C PRO A 111 4.77 31.16 9.22
N TYR A 112 4.45 30.31 8.25
CA TYR A 112 5.46 29.50 7.56
C TYR A 112 6.25 30.43 6.65
N GLU A 113 6.83 31.49 7.22
CA GLU A 113 7.72 32.40 6.54
C GLU A 113 9.03 31.64 6.29
N LEU A 114 9.48 31.65 5.04
CA LEU A 114 10.72 31.04 4.62
C LEU A 114 11.71 32.16 4.36
N HIS A 115 12.72 32.27 5.21
CA HIS A 115 13.78 33.26 5.09
C HIS A 115 14.87 32.77 4.15
N PHE A 116 15.46 33.69 3.40
CA PHE A 116 16.59 33.39 2.55
C PHE A 116 17.81 32.94 3.37
N ILE A 117 18.41 31.81 2.97
CA ILE A 117 19.57 31.20 3.62
C ILE A 117 20.83 31.33 2.75
N SER A 118 20.73 31.00 1.47
CA SER A 118 21.88 30.95 0.55
C SER A 118 21.44 30.96 -0.91
N ASP A 119 22.30 31.48 -1.79
CA ASP A 119 22.14 31.39 -3.25
C ASP A 119 22.58 30.01 -3.79
N GLU A 120 23.32 29.24 -2.99
CA GLU A 120 23.90 27.96 -3.40
C GLU A 120 22.93 26.80 -3.12
N ILE A 121 22.34 26.26 -4.18
CA ILE A 121 21.55 25.02 -4.11
C ILE A 121 22.51 23.83 -4.11
N PRO A 122 22.35 22.83 -3.21
CA PRO A 122 23.22 21.66 -3.17
C PRO A 122 23.28 20.88 -4.50
N ASP A 123 24.46 20.45 -4.93
CA ASP A 123 24.68 19.74 -6.20
C ASP A 123 23.75 18.55 -6.41
N ARG A 124 23.52 17.75 -5.36
CA ARG A 124 22.59 16.61 -5.38
C ARG A 124 21.17 17.00 -5.81
N MET A 125 20.73 18.21 -5.46
CA MET A 125 19.41 18.73 -5.82
C MET A 125 19.39 19.21 -7.26
N ILE A 126 20.48 19.83 -7.74
CA ILE A 126 20.65 20.21 -9.14
C ILE A 126 20.63 18.96 -10.04
N GLU A 127 21.29 17.88 -9.63
CA GLU A 127 21.22 16.58 -10.32
C GLU A 127 19.80 16.00 -10.34
N ALA A 128 19.08 16.07 -9.20
CA ALA A 128 17.69 15.66 -9.12
C ALA A 128 16.79 16.47 -10.05
N PHE A 129 16.98 17.80 -10.13
CA PHE A 129 16.26 18.68 -11.06
C PHE A 129 16.48 18.26 -12.52
N LYS A 130 17.73 17.93 -12.91
CA LYS A 130 18.03 17.46 -14.27
C LYS A 130 17.31 16.14 -14.60
N ALA A 131 17.17 15.24 -13.63
CA ALA A 131 16.52 13.94 -13.84
C ALA A 131 14.97 14.02 -13.78
N TYR A 132 14.41 15.02 -13.12
CA TYR A 132 12.99 15.12 -12.78
C TYR A 132 12.04 15.03 -13.99
N PRO A 133 12.24 15.74 -15.12
CA PRO A 133 11.31 15.68 -16.25
C PRO A 133 11.16 14.26 -16.83
N ALA A 134 12.25 13.51 -16.90
CA ALA A 134 12.24 12.13 -17.36
C ALA A 134 11.54 11.20 -16.36
N GLN A 135 11.75 11.41 -15.07
CA GLN A 135 11.09 10.64 -14.00
C GLN A 135 9.57 10.88 -14.00
N ILE A 136 9.11 12.12 -14.09
CA ILE A 136 7.67 12.43 -14.15
C ILE A 136 7.01 11.84 -15.39
N LYS A 137 7.67 11.88 -16.54
CA LYS A 137 7.16 11.22 -17.75
C LYS A 137 6.97 9.72 -17.54
N LYS A 138 7.91 9.06 -16.87
CA LYS A 138 7.83 7.62 -16.54
C LYS A 138 6.70 7.34 -15.55
N ILE A 139 6.60 8.11 -14.47
CA ILE A 139 5.55 7.96 -13.45
C ILE A 139 4.17 8.14 -14.09
N ARG A 140 3.95 9.21 -14.86
CA ARG A 140 2.68 9.45 -15.57
C ARG A 140 2.31 8.30 -16.51
N ALA A 141 3.28 7.73 -17.24
CA ALA A 141 3.04 6.60 -18.12
C ALA A 141 2.68 5.30 -17.36
N GLN A 142 3.36 5.01 -16.26
CA GLN A 142 3.05 3.87 -15.40
C GLN A 142 1.64 4.00 -14.81
N MET A 143 1.31 5.16 -14.24
CA MET A 143 0.00 5.41 -13.63
C MET A 143 -1.13 5.42 -14.66
N ALA A 144 -0.90 5.91 -15.89
CA ALA A 144 -1.88 5.80 -16.96
C ALA A 144 -2.16 4.34 -17.34
N THR A 145 -1.13 3.49 -17.32
CA THR A 145 -1.26 2.04 -17.58
C THR A 145 -2.05 1.37 -16.45
N GLU A 146 -1.77 1.71 -15.20
CA GLU A 146 -2.49 1.21 -14.03
C GLU A 146 -3.96 1.64 -14.04
N ARG A 147 -4.26 2.92 -14.32
CA ARG A 147 -5.64 3.43 -14.44
C ARG A 147 -6.42 2.72 -15.53
N GLU A 148 -5.81 2.48 -16.69
CA GLU A 148 -6.46 1.75 -17.78
C GLU A 148 -6.71 0.29 -17.40
N PHE A 149 -5.76 -0.33 -16.70
CA PHE A 149 -5.94 -1.68 -16.17
C PHE A 149 -7.07 -1.75 -15.13
N GLU A 150 -7.13 -0.80 -14.20
CA GLU A 150 -8.21 -0.68 -13.20
C GLU A 150 -9.57 -0.44 -13.86
N ARG A 151 -9.66 0.46 -14.84
CA ARG A 151 -10.89 0.72 -15.60
C ARG A 151 -11.39 -0.54 -16.30
N ARG A 152 -10.50 -1.26 -17.00
CA ARG A 152 -10.84 -2.54 -17.67
C ARG A 152 -11.32 -3.58 -16.66
N ARG A 153 -10.68 -3.65 -15.50
CA ARG A 153 -11.08 -4.53 -14.39
C ARG A 153 -12.47 -4.18 -13.87
N GLU A 154 -12.76 -2.91 -13.61
CA GLU A 154 -14.07 -2.46 -13.14
C GLU A 154 -15.18 -2.74 -14.16
N GLU A 155 -14.92 -2.48 -15.45
CA GLU A 155 -15.85 -2.78 -16.54
C GLU A 155 -16.13 -4.29 -16.65
N GLN A 156 -15.10 -5.12 -16.52
CA GLN A 156 -15.25 -6.57 -16.49
C GLN A 156 -16.10 -7.02 -15.29
N LEU A 157 -15.82 -6.51 -14.09
CA LEU A 157 -16.60 -6.85 -12.89
C LEU A 157 -18.06 -6.43 -13.03
N LYS A 158 -18.33 -5.24 -13.58
CA LYS A 158 -19.68 -4.75 -13.84
C LYS A 158 -20.42 -5.65 -14.85
N ARG A 159 -19.74 -6.09 -15.91
CA ARG A 159 -20.30 -7.00 -16.92
C ARG A 159 -20.59 -8.39 -16.35
N GLU A 160 -19.72 -8.89 -15.49
CA GLU A 160 -19.81 -10.22 -14.88
C GLU A 160 -20.76 -10.29 -13.68
N ARG A 161 -21.15 -9.14 -13.13
CA ARG A 161 -21.99 -9.03 -11.94
C ARG A 161 -23.28 -9.87 -11.98
N PRO A 162 -24.07 -9.90 -13.07
CA PRO A 162 -25.30 -10.70 -13.09
C PRO A 162 -25.03 -12.21 -12.98
N GLU A 163 -23.95 -12.68 -13.60
CA GLU A 163 -23.56 -14.09 -13.54
C GLU A 163 -23.03 -14.47 -12.16
N TYR A 164 -22.19 -13.60 -11.59
CA TYR A 164 -21.70 -13.73 -10.22
C TYR A 164 -22.88 -13.84 -9.22
N GLU A 165 -23.82 -12.90 -9.28
CA GLU A 165 -24.99 -12.87 -8.37
C GLU A 165 -25.89 -14.10 -8.56
N ARG A 166 -26.07 -14.57 -9.80
CA ARG A 166 -26.81 -15.80 -10.11
C ARG A 166 -26.18 -17.02 -9.45
N ILE A 167 -24.85 -17.15 -9.51
CA ILE A 167 -24.13 -18.29 -8.93
C ILE A 167 -24.15 -18.23 -7.40
N VAL A 168 -23.94 -17.07 -6.81
CA VAL A 168 -24.08 -16.87 -5.35
C VAL A 168 -25.47 -17.28 -4.91
N ALA A 169 -26.53 -16.81 -5.58
CA ALA A 169 -27.90 -17.17 -5.25
C ALA A 169 -28.16 -18.68 -5.38
N LYS A 170 -27.62 -19.32 -6.43
CA LYS A 170 -27.73 -20.77 -6.64
C LYS A 170 -27.07 -21.55 -5.50
N ILE A 171 -25.84 -21.20 -5.11
CA ILE A 171 -25.11 -21.89 -4.02
C ILE A 171 -25.82 -21.66 -2.68
N LYS A 172 -26.31 -20.44 -2.41
CA LYS A 172 -27.07 -20.14 -1.18
C LYS A 172 -28.36 -20.95 -1.09
N ALA A 173 -29.06 -21.16 -2.21
CA ALA A 173 -30.29 -21.96 -2.24
C ALA A 173 -30.03 -23.47 -2.20
N GLU A 174 -28.94 -23.92 -2.82
CA GLU A 174 -28.56 -25.33 -2.93
C GLU A 174 -27.04 -25.47 -2.78
N PRO A 175 -26.50 -25.65 -1.56
CA PRO A 175 -25.05 -25.70 -1.32
C PRO A 175 -24.33 -26.79 -2.14
N ARG A 176 -25.03 -27.87 -2.47
CA ARG A 176 -24.50 -28.98 -3.30
C ARG A 176 -24.13 -28.53 -4.71
N ALA A 177 -24.71 -27.44 -5.22
CA ALA A 177 -24.31 -26.85 -6.49
C ALA A 177 -22.82 -26.45 -6.52
N ALA A 178 -22.21 -26.20 -5.36
CA ALA A 178 -20.79 -25.86 -5.24
C ALA A 178 -19.83 -27.00 -5.65
N LEU A 179 -20.31 -28.24 -5.76
CA LEU A 179 -19.52 -29.38 -6.22
C LEU A 179 -19.25 -29.38 -7.73
N ALA A 180 -19.82 -28.43 -8.46
CA ALA A 180 -19.60 -28.29 -9.89
C ALA A 180 -18.12 -27.96 -10.18
N LYS A 181 -17.48 -28.78 -11.02
CA LYS A 181 -16.02 -28.74 -11.25
C LYS A 181 -15.53 -27.41 -11.83
N GLU A 182 -16.39 -26.71 -12.56
CA GLU A 182 -16.09 -25.39 -13.12
C GLU A 182 -15.71 -24.36 -12.04
N PHE A 183 -16.16 -24.53 -10.80
CA PHE A 183 -15.87 -23.59 -9.71
C PHE A 183 -14.50 -23.83 -9.06
N HIS A 184 -13.85 -24.97 -9.30
CA HIS A 184 -12.59 -25.37 -8.64
C HIS A 184 -11.34 -25.07 -9.48
N ARG A 185 -11.53 -24.32 -10.57
CA ARG A 185 -10.48 -23.96 -11.52
C ARG A 185 -9.53 -22.91 -10.96
N LYS A 186 -8.26 -23.04 -11.34
CA LYS A 186 -7.19 -22.10 -10.97
C LYS A 186 -6.91 -21.03 -12.01
N GLU A 187 -7.42 -21.20 -13.22
CA GLU A 187 -7.08 -20.29 -14.31
C GLU A 187 -7.53 -18.87 -13.98
N LEU A 188 -6.60 -17.93 -14.13
CA LEU A 188 -6.88 -16.50 -14.02
C LEU A 188 -7.24 -15.97 -15.42
N THR A 189 -8.06 -14.93 -15.44
CA THR A 189 -8.32 -14.10 -16.62
C THR A 189 -7.05 -13.34 -17.00
N GLU A 190 -7.07 -12.70 -18.18
CA GLU A 190 -5.99 -11.83 -18.64
C GLU A 190 -5.70 -10.65 -17.68
N LEU A 191 -6.66 -10.31 -16.81
CA LEU A 191 -6.50 -9.29 -15.78
C LEU A 191 -6.02 -9.87 -14.43
N GLY A 192 -5.55 -11.11 -14.40
CA GLY A 192 -5.00 -11.76 -13.21
C GLY A 192 -6.04 -12.07 -12.14
N GLN A 193 -7.30 -12.31 -12.52
CA GLN A 193 -8.40 -12.57 -11.58
C GLN A 193 -9.05 -13.92 -11.85
N TYR A 194 -9.61 -14.55 -10.82
CA TYR A 194 -10.50 -15.69 -11.06
C TYR A 194 -11.73 -15.26 -11.89
N PRO A 195 -12.25 -16.12 -12.77
CA PRO A 195 -13.52 -15.89 -13.46
C PRO A 195 -14.70 -15.74 -12.47
N ALA A 196 -15.81 -15.15 -12.94
CA ALA A 196 -16.94 -14.75 -12.10
C ALA A 196 -17.53 -15.90 -11.27
N ASP A 197 -17.60 -17.09 -11.85
CA ASP A 197 -18.12 -18.30 -11.23
C ASP A 197 -17.21 -18.83 -10.10
N VAL A 198 -15.91 -18.86 -10.35
CA VAL A 198 -14.91 -19.23 -9.34
C VAL A 198 -14.88 -18.18 -8.21
N ARG A 199 -14.95 -16.88 -8.53
CA ARG A 199 -15.05 -15.82 -7.51
C ARG A 199 -16.31 -15.97 -6.65
N ALA A 200 -17.47 -16.16 -7.28
CA ALA A 200 -18.73 -16.34 -6.58
C ALA A 200 -18.67 -17.52 -5.59
N PHE A 201 -18.13 -18.67 -6.02
CA PHE A 201 -17.93 -19.82 -5.14
C PHE A 201 -16.94 -19.55 -3.99
N ARG A 202 -15.80 -18.92 -4.28
CA ARG A 202 -14.81 -18.58 -3.25
C ARG A 202 -15.38 -17.62 -2.21
N ASP A 203 -16.15 -16.63 -2.66
CA ASP A 203 -16.77 -15.64 -1.79
C ASP A 203 -17.88 -16.26 -0.94
N THR A 204 -18.64 -17.24 -1.45
CA THR A 204 -19.59 -18.00 -0.60
C THR A 204 -18.89 -18.91 0.41
N LEU A 205 -17.73 -19.50 0.09
CA LEU A 205 -16.95 -20.25 1.07
C LEU A 205 -16.40 -19.36 2.19
N ALA A 206 -15.97 -18.14 1.86
CA ALA A 206 -15.47 -17.16 2.83
C ALA A 206 -16.60 -16.55 3.69
N ASP A 207 -17.83 -16.49 3.16
CA ASP A 207 -19.02 -16.03 3.87
C ASP A 207 -19.52 -17.11 4.85
N HIS A 208 -19.21 -16.95 6.14
CA HIS A 208 -19.65 -17.88 7.19
C HIS A 208 -21.17 -17.86 7.43
N ASP A 209 -21.90 -16.87 6.90
CA ASP A 209 -23.37 -16.84 6.95
C ASP A 209 -24.02 -17.73 5.88
N VAL A 210 -23.24 -18.24 4.91
CA VAL A 210 -23.69 -19.22 3.92
C VAL A 210 -23.33 -20.61 4.43
N PRO A 211 -24.29 -21.40 4.92
CA PRO A 211 -23.97 -22.70 5.49
C PRO A 211 -23.56 -23.72 4.42
N PHE A 212 -22.48 -24.43 4.70
CA PHE A 212 -22.10 -25.62 3.94
C PHE A 212 -22.26 -26.84 4.84
N PRO A 213 -23.30 -27.66 4.64
CA PRO A 213 -23.45 -28.93 5.35
C PRO A 213 -22.15 -29.73 5.33
N GLU A 214 -21.83 -30.38 6.45
CA GLU A 214 -20.52 -31.02 6.63
C GLU A 214 -20.23 -32.07 5.55
N ASP A 215 -21.24 -32.83 5.10
CA ASP A 215 -21.09 -33.79 4.00
C ASP A 215 -20.66 -33.12 2.68
N ILE A 216 -21.20 -31.95 2.39
CA ILE A 216 -20.82 -31.16 1.21
C ILE A 216 -19.42 -30.57 1.37
N ALA A 217 -19.07 -30.07 2.56
CA ALA A 217 -17.72 -29.58 2.83
C ALA A 217 -16.66 -30.71 2.69
N ILE A 218 -16.99 -31.92 3.15
CA ILE A 218 -16.18 -33.13 2.94
C ILE A 218 -16.00 -33.41 1.44
N ASP A 219 -17.09 -33.47 0.69
CA ASP A 219 -17.06 -33.72 -0.76
C ASP A 219 -16.21 -32.66 -1.49
N LEU A 220 -16.27 -31.40 -1.05
CA LEU A 220 -15.43 -30.32 -1.59
C LEU A 220 -13.94 -30.50 -1.25
N ILE A 221 -13.59 -30.86 -0.02
CA ILE A 221 -12.19 -31.12 0.37
C ILE A 221 -11.61 -32.31 -0.42
N GLU A 222 -12.43 -33.31 -0.72
CA GLU A 222 -12.04 -34.46 -1.55
C GLU A 222 -11.87 -34.09 -3.03
N ALA A 223 -12.75 -33.22 -3.55
CA ALA A 223 -12.74 -32.82 -4.95
C ALA A 223 -11.66 -31.79 -5.31
N VAL A 224 -11.27 -30.93 -4.36
CA VAL A 224 -10.29 -29.87 -4.59
C VAL A 224 -8.87 -30.45 -4.72
N PRO A 225 -8.14 -30.14 -5.81
CA PRO A 225 -6.75 -30.56 -5.99
C PRO A 225 -5.85 -30.12 -4.83
N ASP A 226 -4.89 -30.97 -4.44
CA ASP A 226 -4.04 -30.74 -3.26
C ASP A 226 -3.17 -29.48 -3.39
N ASP A 227 -2.80 -29.11 -4.62
CA ASP A 227 -2.05 -27.91 -4.93
C ASP A 227 -2.93 -26.64 -4.93
N HIS A 228 -4.26 -26.74 -4.70
CA HIS A 228 -5.18 -25.60 -4.58
C HIS A 228 -5.34 -25.13 -3.13
N TYR A 229 -4.20 -24.89 -2.47
CA TYR A 229 -4.12 -24.53 -1.05
C TYR A 229 -5.03 -23.37 -0.62
N SER A 230 -5.28 -22.39 -1.49
CA SER A 230 -6.16 -21.25 -1.16
C SER A 230 -7.64 -21.61 -1.05
N LEU A 231 -8.11 -22.67 -1.73
CA LEU A 231 -9.47 -23.19 -1.57
C LEU A 231 -9.56 -24.11 -0.34
N LEU A 232 -8.55 -24.96 -0.17
CA LEU A 232 -8.46 -25.82 1.02
C LEU A 232 -8.45 -24.99 2.31
N ALA A 233 -7.72 -23.87 2.33
CA ALA A 233 -7.73 -22.93 3.45
C ALA A 233 -9.15 -22.42 3.78
N LEU A 234 -9.92 -21.98 2.78
CA LEU A 234 -11.31 -21.54 2.98
C LEU A 234 -12.21 -22.68 3.46
N LEU A 235 -12.01 -23.89 2.94
CA LEU A 235 -12.76 -25.07 3.36
C LEU A 235 -12.46 -25.46 4.81
N PHE A 236 -11.19 -25.44 5.23
CA PHE A 236 -10.81 -25.74 6.61
C PHE A 236 -11.22 -24.66 7.62
N GLN A 237 -11.58 -23.45 7.17
CA GLN A 237 -12.16 -22.41 8.02
C GLN A 237 -13.64 -22.63 8.33
N ARG A 238 -14.31 -23.56 7.62
CA ARG A 238 -15.76 -23.75 7.72
C ARG A 238 -16.17 -24.26 9.10
N PRO A 239 -16.99 -23.52 9.87
CA PRO A 239 -17.36 -23.89 11.24
C PRO A 239 -18.16 -25.19 11.33
N GLU A 240 -18.74 -25.64 10.22
CA GLU A 240 -19.47 -26.89 10.10
C GLU A 240 -18.58 -28.13 10.20
N LEU A 241 -17.26 -28.01 10.01
CA LEU A 241 -16.34 -29.13 10.13
C LEU A 241 -16.22 -29.60 11.58
N THR A 242 -16.57 -30.85 11.83
CA THR A 242 -16.43 -31.47 13.16
C THR A 242 -14.97 -31.85 13.44
N SER A 243 -14.66 -32.10 14.72
CA SER A 243 -13.37 -32.63 15.13
C SER A 243 -13.01 -33.94 14.42
N LYS A 244 -14.00 -34.78 14.13
CA LYS A 244 -13.81 -36.03 13.38
C LYS A 244 -13.33 -35.75 11.96
N THR A 245 -13.94 -34.77 11.29
CA THR A 245 -13.60 -34.39 9.92
C THR A 245 -12.23 -33.71 9.85
N LEU A 246 -11.93 -32.83 10.80
CA LEU A 246 -10.60 -32.22 10.90
C LEU A 246 -9.50 -33.27 11.10
N ASN A 247 -9.70 -34.24 12.00
CA ASN A 247 -8.77 -35.36 12.18
C ASN A 247 -8.62 -36.20 10.90
N ARG A 248 -9.71 -36.47 10.19
CA ARG A 248 -9.70 -37.24 8.93
C ARG A 248 -8.81 -36.57 7.87
N PHE A 249 -8.90 -35.25 7.73
CA PHE A 249 -8.20 -34.51 6.69
C PHE A 249 -6.89 -33.85 7.14
N TYR A 250 -6.50 -34.02 8.41
CA TYR A 250 -5.24 -33.52 8.93
C TYR A 250 -4.01 -34.00 8.14
N PRO A 251 -3.89 -35.28 7.72
CA PRO A 251 -2.78 -35.72 6.86
C PRO A 251 -2.70 -34.95 5.53
N LYS A 252 -3.85 -34.70 4.89
CA LYS A 252 -3.91 -33.90 3.66
C LYS A 252 -3.48 -32.45 3.91
N ALA A 253 -3.87 -31.86 5.04
CA ALA A 253 -3.44 -30.51 5.41
C ALA A 253 -1.92 -30.44 5.68
N LEU A 254 -1.33 -31.47 6.29
CA LEU A 254 0.11 -31.58 6.49
C LEU A 254 0.88 -31.64 5.15
N GLU A 255 0.40 -32.43 4.19
CA GLU A 255 0.99 -32.47 2.85
C GLU A 255 0.92 -31.10 2.15
N CYS A 256 -0.21 -30.41 2.28
CA CYS A 256 -0.39 -29.05 1.75
C CYS A 256 0.52 -28.02 2.41
N ALA A 257 0.90 -28.22 3.67
CA ALA A 257 1.68 -27.26 4.46
C ALA A 257 3.08 -26.98 3.87
N HIS A 258 3.61 -27.89 3.06
CA HIS A 258 4.86 -27.66 2.32
C HIS A 258 4.76 -26.49 1.33
N GLN A 259 3.57 -26.26 0.77
CA GLN A 259 3.31 -25.15 -0.16
C GLN A 259 2.67 -23.95 0.55
N TYR A 260 1.81 -24.21 1.52
CA TYR A 260 1.11 -23.18 2.28
C TYR A 260 0.83 -23.63 3.71
N TYR A 261 1.78 -23.35 4.60
CA TYR A 261 1.67 -23.70 6.03
C TYR A 261 0.49 -23.03 6.75
N GLY A 262 -0.08 -21.96 6.17
CA GLY A 262 -1.25 -21.26 6.72
C GLY A 262 -2.49 -22.14 6.87
N VAL A 263 -2.58 -23.25 6.13
CA VAL A 263 -3.67 -24.24 6.29
C VAL A 263 -3.65 -24.89 7.69
N LEU A 264 -2.47 -25.12 8.25
CA LEU A 264 -2.32 -25.72 9.58
C LEU A 264 -2.66 -24.72 10.68
N ALA A 265 -2.31 -23.45 10.51
CA ALA A 265 -2.70 -22.38 11.42
C ALA A 265 -4.24 -22.26 11.49
N ILE A 266 -4.91 -22.32 10.34
CA ILE A 266 -6.38 -22.34 10.25
C ILE A 266 -6.98 -23.51 11.03
N ILE A 267 -6.46 -24.72 10.83
CA ILE A 267 -6.95 -25.90 11.55
C ILE A 267 -6.71 -25.76 13.05
N ALA A 268 -5.56 -25.22 13.47
CA ALA A 268 -5.23 -25.02 14.87
C ALA A 268 -6.17 -24.03 15.57
N GLU A 269 -6.58 -22.98 14.86
CA GLU A 269 -7.49 -21.95 15.36
C GLU A 269 -8.97 -22.35 15.25
N HIS A 270 -9.26 -23.45 14.56
CA HIS A 270 -10.63 -23.90 14.36
C HIS A 270 -11.33 -24.23 15.69
N PRO A 271 -12.58 -23.79 15.93
CA PRO A 271 -13.27 -24.01 17.20
C PRO A 271 -13.44 -25.49 17.56
N ASN A 272 -13.60 -26.34 16.53
CA ASN A 272 -13.76 -27.79 16.67
C ASN A 272 -12.43 -28.57 16.58
N ALA A 273 -11.27 -27.91 16.59
CA ALA A 273 -9.98 -28.59 16.52
C ALA A 273 -9.81 -29.57 17.72
N PRO A 274 -9.58 -30.87 17.47
CA PRO A 274 -9.38 -31.83 18.56
C PRO A 274 -8.04 -31.59 19.25
N ILE A 275 -8.01 -31.81 20.58
CA ILE A 275 -6.81 -31.56 21.41
C ILE A 275 -5.63 -32.39 20.91
N GLU A 276 -5.85 -33.65 20.53
CA GLU A 276 -4.79 -34.55 20.07
C GLU A 276 -4.11 -34.04 18.79
N LEU A 277 -4.87 -33.39 17.90
CA LEU A 277 -4.34 -32.75 16.70
C LEU A 277 -3.50 -31.52 17.06
N LEU A 278 -3.98 -30.70 17.98
CA LEU A 278 -3.25 -29.52 18.46
C LEU A 278 -1.93 -29.92 19.13
N GLU A 279 -1.93 -31.00 19.92
CA GLU A 279 -0.74 -31.56 20.56
C GLU A 279 0.28 -32.08 19.51
N ASP A 280 -0.16 -32.85 18.51
CA ASP A 280 0.72 -33.29 17.41
C ASP A 280 1.32 -32.08 16.69
N LEU A 281 0.47 -31.13 16.29
CA LEU A 281 0.89 -29.95 15.54
C LEU A 281 1.86 -29.06 16.33
N ALA A 282 1.62 -28.87 17.63
CA ALA A 282 2.49 -28.09 18.51
C ALA A 282 3.86 -28.72 18.75
N ALA A 283 3.95 -30.06 18.70
CA ALA A 283 5.18 -30.82 18.94
C ALA A 283 6.05 -31.01 17.69
N ARG A 284 5.48 -30.79 16.49
CA ARG A 284 6.20 -30.95 15.22
C ARG A 284 7.37 -29.98 15.08
N ARG A 285 8.46 -30.49 14.48
CA ARG A 285 9.72 -29.75 14.22
C ARG A 285 10.04 -29.63 12.74
N ASP A 286 9.28 -30.34 11.91
CA ASP A 286 9.39 -30.42 10.45
C ASP A 286 8.60 -29.32 9.72
N ILE A 287 7.85 -28.49 10.46
CA ILE A 287 7.02 -27.41 9.91
C ILE A 287 7.39 -26.04 10.53
N PRO A 288 7.12 -24.92 9.83
CA PRO A 288 7.47 -23.59 10.33
C PRO A 288 6.74 -23.22 11.63
N VAL A 289 7.40 -22.38 12.45
CA VAL A 289 6.82 -21.81 13.69
C VAL A 289 5.49 -21.08 13.46
N GLY A 290 5.28 -20.51 12.27
CA GLY A 290 4.01 -19.89 11.90
C GLY A 290 2.81 -20.85 11.87
N ALA A 291 3.05 -22.17 11.78
CA ALA A 291 2.02 -23.20 11.87
C ALA A 291 1.91 -23.83 13.27
N THR A 292 3.02 -23.95 14.00
CA THR A 292 3.05 -24.57 15.34
C THR A 292 2.57 -23.63 16.44
N ASN A 293 2.90 -22.32 16.35
CA ASN A 293 2.55 -21.34 17.37
C ASN A 293 1.04 -21.19 17.58
N PRO A 294 0.19 -21.16 16.53
CA PRO A 294 -1.26 -21.15 16.70
C PRO A 294 -1.77 -22.35 17.54
N ALA A 295 -1.21 -23.54 17.33
CA ALA A 295 -1.57 -24.73 18.10
C ALA A 295 -1.14 -24.62 19.58
N GLN A 296 0.09 -24.17 19.83
CA GLN A 296 0.61 -23.93 21.19
C GLN A 296 -0.25 -22.90 21.93
N ASN A 297 -0.55 -21.76 21.30
CA ASN A 297 -1.41 -20.72 21.86
C ASN A 297 -2.82 -21.25 22.17
N ARG A 298 -3.38 -22.11 21.30
CA ARG A 298 -4.70 -22.71 21.52
C ARG A 298 -4.71 -23.66 22.71
N LEU A 299 -3.68 -24.50 22.86
CA LEU A 299 -3.51 -25.39 24.01
C LEU A 299 -3.40 -24.60 25.32
N GLU A 300 -2.56 -23.56 25.37
CA GLU A 300 -2.45 -22.68 26.54
C GLU A 300 -3.79 -22.04 26.90
N LYS A 301 -4.56 -21.60 25.91
CA LYS A 301 -5.89 -21.03 26.14
C LYS A 301 -6.84 -22.06 26.77
N ILE A 302 -6.85 -23.30 26.27
CA ILE A 302 -7.68 -24.39 26.82
C ILE A 302 -7.27 -24.71 28.26
N GLU A 303 -5.97 -24.74 28.58
CA GLU A 303 -5.48 -24.98 29.94
C GLU A 303 -5.89 -23.87 30.92
N ARG A 304 -5.80 -22.60 30.49
CA ARG A 304 -6.27 -21.45 31.28
C ARG A 304 -7.79 -21.50 31.51
N GLU A 305 -8.56 -21.87 30.50
CA GLU A 305 -10.02 -22.04 30.60
C GLU A 305 -10.39 -23.14 31.60
N LYS A 306 -9.67 -24.27 31.59
CA LYS A 306 -9.85 -25.37 32.55
C LYS A 306 -9.46 -24.98 33.98
N SER A 307 -8.44 -24.12 34.14
CA SER A 307 -7.96 -23.69 35.46
C SER A 307 -8.87 -22.66 36.15
N ASN A 308 -9.78 -22.05 35.39
CA ASN A 308 -10.72 -21.03 35.86
C ASN A 308 -12.16 -21.55 36.07
N GLN A 309 -12.41 -22.85 35.88
CA GLN A 309 -13.68 -23.54 36.15
C GLN A 309 -13.59 -24.34 37.45
#